data_AF-A0A850NTH1-F1
#
_entry.id   AF-A0A850NTH1-F1
#
_cell.length_a   1.000
_cell.length_b   1.000
_cell.length_c   1.000
_cell.angle_alpha   90.00
_cell.angle_beta   90.00
_cell.angle_gamma   90.00
#
_symmetry.space_group_name_H-M   'P 1'
#
loop_
_entity.id
_entity.type
_entity.pdbx_description
1 polymer ?
#
loop_
_entity_poly.entity_id
_entity_poly.type
_entity_poly.pdbx_seq_one_letter_code
_entity_poly.pdbx_strand_id
1 'polypeptide(L)' 'MSLADFRTLIADIPHTDDPALVRRKSRDMTVGFSPILREQARDRTAELVVSPRTRDEVIRIAAAAARHRIAVLP' A
#
# COMPACT_ATOMS: atom_id res chain seq x y z
N MET A 1 15.28 -5.96 -5.65
CA MET A 1 13.95 -6.19 -6.28
C MET A 1 13.18 -4.92 -6.08
N SER A 2 12.87 -4.20 -7.15
CA SER A 2 12.44 -2.80 -7.03
C SER A 2 10.92 -2.66 -7.03
N LEU A 3 10.44 -1.62 -6.32
CA LEU A 3 9.05 -1.17 -6.41
C LEU A 3 8.68 -0.74 -7.84
N ALA A 4 9.66 -0.26 -8.61
CA ALA A 4 9.46 0.13 -10.01
C ALA A 4 9.05 -1.07 -10.88
N ASP A 5 9.74 -2.21 -10.74
CA ASP A 5 9.39 -3.43 -11.48
C ASP A 5 7.98 -3.91 -11.12
N PHE A 6 7.62 -3.83 -9.84
CA PHE A 6 6.28 -4.17 -9.38
C PHE A 6 5.21 -3.26 -10.00
N ARG A 7 5.45 -1.94 -10.05
CA ARG A 7 4.52 -0.99 -10.70
C ARG A 7 4.31 -1.30 -12.17
N THR A 8 5.34 -1.72 -12.89
CA THR A 8 5.20 -2.15 -14.30
C THR A 8 4.27 -3.36 -14.44
N LEU A 9 4.31 -4.31 -13.50
CA LEU A 9 3.47 -5.51 -13.52
C LEU A 9 1.98 -5.23 -13.20
N ILE A 10 1.68 -4.11 -12.55
CA ILE A 10 0.32 -3.72 -12.15
C ILE A 10 -0.14 -2.42 -12.82
N ALA A 11 0.50 -1.99 -13.90
CA ALA A 11 0.28 -0.68 -14.51
C ALA A 11 -1.16 -0.46 -14.99
N ASP A 12 -1.89 -1.53 -15.33
CA ASP A 12 -3.29 -1.51 -15.73
C ASP A 12 -4.29 -1.46 -14.55
N ILE A 13 -3.80 -1.63 -13.33
CA ILE A 13 -4.59 -1.60 -12.10
C ILE A 13 -4.47 -0.20 -11.47
N PRO A 14 -5.59 0.44 -11.07
CA PRO A 14 -5.56 1.74 -10.42
C PRO A 14 -4.63 1.75 -9.20
N HIS A 15 -3.65 2.64 -9.19
CA HIS A 15 -2.73 2.82 -8.06
C HIS A 15 -2.34 4.29 -7.91
N THR A 16 -1.89 4.68 -6.73
CA THR A 16 -1.42 6.03 -6.44
C THR A 16 -0.21 6.01 -5.53
N ASP A 17 0.75 6.88 -5.83
CA ASP A 17 1.93 7.20 -5.04
C ASP A 17 1.95 8.67 -4.56
N ASP A 18 0.83 9.38 -4.73
CA ASP A 18 0.66 10.73 -4.20
C ASP A 18 0.91 10.72 -2.69
N PRO A 19 1.92 11.45 -2.18
CA PRO A 19 2.32 11.35 -0.77
C PRO A 19 1.20 11.69 0.21
N ALA A 20 0.30 12.62 -0.14
CA ALA A 20 -0.81 13.01 0.72
C ALA A 20 -1.89 11.92 0.76
N LEU A 21 -2.24 11.35 -0.39
CA LEU A 21 -3.22 10.26 -0.48
C LEU A 21 -2.71 8.98 0.19
N VAL A 22 -1.45 8.60 -0.07
CA VAL A 22 -0.83 7.41 0.50
C VAL A 22 -0.74 7.54 2.03
N ARG A 23 -0.28 8.68 2.54
CA ARG A 23 -0.23 8.94 3.99
C ARG A 23 -1.60 8.92 4.64
N ARG A 24 -2.63 9.43 3.96
CA ARG A 24 -4.01 9.40 4.46
C ARG A 24 -4.55 7.97 4.52
N LYS A 25 -4.29 7.14 3.51
CA LYS A 25 -4.74 5.75 3.43
C LYS A 25 -3.93 4.77 4.28
N SER A 26 -2.70 5.13 4.65
CA SER A 26 -1.84 4.32 5.53
C SER A 26 -2.19 4.43 7.01
N ARG A 27 -3.20 5.25 7.37
CA ARG A 27 -3.61 5.51 8.75
C ARG A 27 -5.01 5.00 9.00
N ASP A 28 -5.17 4.35 10.14
CA ASP A 28 -6.46 3.88 10.64
C ASP A 28 -6.97 4.80 11.76
N MET A 29 -8.03 4.37 12.45
CA MET A 29 -8.62 5.12 13.56
C MET A 29 -7.78 5.03 14.85
N THR A 30 -6.72 4.20 14.90
CA THR A 30 -5.90 3.97 16.09
C THR A 30 -5.22 5.25 16.56
N VAL A 31 -4.91 6.16 15.63
CA VAL A 31 -4.36 7.49 15.95
C VAL A 31 -5.30 8.37 16.78
N GLY A 32 -6.61 8.08 16.78
CA GLY A 32 -7.61 8.84 17.52
C GLY A 32 -7.80 8.37 18.97
N PHE A 33 -7.54 7.09 19.26
CA PHE A 33 -7.86 6.48 20.56
C PHE A 33 -6.63 6.25 21.45
N SER A 34 -5.42 6.15 20.88
CA SER A 34 -4.18 5.95 21.65
C SER A 34 -3.10 6.96 21.27
N PRO A 35 -2.70 7.87 22.18
CA PRO A 35 -1.62 8.82 21.91
C PRO A 35 -0.26 8.13 21.73
N ILE A 36 -0.04 6.97 22.38
CA ILE A 36 1.20 6.20 22.25
C ILE A 36 1.31 5.61 20.86
N LEU A 37 0.25 4.95 20.37
CA LEU A 37 0.25 4.33 19.04
C LEU A 37 0.32 5.40 17.93
N ARG A 38 -0.33 6.55 18.14
CA ARG A 38 -0.20 7.70 17.25
C ARG A 38 1.24 8.15 17.08
N GLU A 39 2.02 8.21 18.15
CA GLU A 39 3.43 8.59 18.10
C GLU A 39 4.26 7.52 17.38
N GLN A 40 4.08 6.25 17.75
CA GLN A 40 4.82 5.13 17.16
C GLN A 40 4.57 4.94 15.66
N ALA A 41 3.36 5.30 15.18
CA ALA A 41 2.96 5.20 13.78
C ALA A 41 3.19 6.49 12.97
N ARG A 42 3.67 7.58 13.58
CA ARG A 42 3.78 8.91 12.97
C ARG A 42 4.44 8.89 11.58
N ASP A 43 5.55 8.16 11.48
CA ASP A 43 6.40 8.05 10.29
C ASP A 43 6.19 6.74 9.52
N ARG A 44 5.18 5.95 9.89
CA ARG A 44 4.81 4.72 9.18
C ARG A 44 3.84 5.08 8.06
N THR A 45 4.28 4.92 6.83
CA THR A 45 3.48 5.19 5.62
C THR A 45 3.94 4.25 4.52
N ALA A 46 3.00 3.73 3.73
CA ALA A 46 3.30 2.90 2.58
C ALA A 46 3.96 3.73 1.46
N GLU A 47 4.54 3.06 0.47
CA GLU A 47 5.08 3.72 -0.74
C GLU A 47 4.07 3.79 -1.88
N LEU A 48 3.00 2.98 -1.81
CA LEU A 48 2.01 2.85 -2.87
C LEU A 48 0.68 2.36 -2.29
N VAL A 49 -0.42 2.86 -2.84
CA VAL A 49 -1.76 2.30 -2.63
C VAL A 49 -2.28 1.76 -3.96
N VAL A 50 -2.76 0.53 -3.96
CA VAL A 50 -3.40 -0.11 -5.12
C VAL A 50 -4.90 -0.28 -4.84
N SER A 51 -5.75 -0.02 -5.84
CA SER A 51 -7.20 -0.10 -5.74
C SER A 51 -7.74 -1.08 -6.80
N PRO A 52 -7.68 -2.39 -6.55
CA PRO A 52 -8.18 -3.40 -7.48
C PRO A 52 -9.69 -3.30 -7.64
N ARG A 53 -10.16 -3.58 -8.86
CA ARG A 53 -11.57 -3.57 -9.28
C ARG A 53 -12.18 -4.98 -9.27
N THR A 54 -11.34 -6.01 -9.41
CA THR A 54 -11.78 -7.41 -9.51
C THR A 54 -10.94 -8.32 -8.63
N ARG A 55 -11.46 -9.52 -8.36
CA ARG A 55 -10.72 -10.56 -7.63
C ARG A 55 -9.46 -11.01 -8.38
N ASP A 56 -9.51 -11.07 -9.70
CA ASP A 56 -8.35 -11.45 -10.53
C ASP A 56 -7.22 -10.42 -10.42
N GLU A 57 -7.56 -9.14 -10.33
CA GLU A 57 -6.57 -8.08 -10.06
C GLU A 57 -5.92 -8.25 -8.68
N VAL A 58 -6.69 -8.61 -7.64
CA VAL A 58 -6.13 -8.91 -6.31
C VAL A 58 -5.11 -10.05 -6.37
N ILE A 59 -5.44 -11.14 -7.08
CA ILE A 59 -4.53 -12.28 -7.24
C ILE A 59 -3.25 -11.87 -7.97
N ARG A 60 -3.37 -11.07 -9.04
CA ARG A 60 -2.21 -10.55 -9.78
C ARG A 60 -1.31 -9.68 -8.91
N ILE A 61 -1.90 -8.77 -8.12
CA ILE A 61 -1.16 -7.91 -7.17
C ILE A 61 -0.40 -8.77 -6.16
N ALA A 62 -1.07 -9.73 -5.52
CA ALA A 62 -0.47 -10.59 -4.51
C ALA A 62 0.69 -11.43 -5.08
N ALA A 63 0.51 -12.01 -6.27
CA ALA A 63 1.55 -12.78 -6.95
C ALA A 63 2.78 -11.92 -7.32
N ALA A 64 2.54 -10.71 -7.86
CA ALA A 64 3.62 -9.77 -8.18
C ALA A 64 4.35 -9.31 -6.90
N ALA A 65 3.61 -8.96 -5.85
CA ALA A 65 4.21 -8.54 -4.58
C ALA A 65 5.06 -9.66 -3.95
N ALA A 66 4.58 -10.91 -3.98
CA ALA A 66 5.32 -12.07 -3.50
C ALA A 66 6.63 -12.28 -4.28
N ARG A 67 6.59 -12.20 -5.62
CA ARG A 67 7.79 -12.32 -6.47
C ARG A 67 8.83 -11.25 -6.16
N HIS A 68 8.40 -10.03 -5.83
CA HIS A 68 9.28 -8.90 -5.53
C HIS A 68 9.59 -8.72 -4.03
N ARG A 69 9.04 -9.59 -3.16
CA ARG A 69 9.15 -9.52 -1.70
C ARG A 69 8.68 -8.18 -1.11
N ILE A 70 7.57 -7.66 -1.65
CA ILE A 70 6.93 -6.43 -1.18
C ILE A 70 5.88 -6.79 -0.13
N ALA A 71 5.89 -6.09 1.00
CA ALA A 71 4.86 -6.24 2.04
C ALA A 71 3.52 -5.66 1.55
N VAL A 72 2.43 -6.39 1.82
CA VAL A 72 1.08 -6.00 1.42
C VAL A 72 0.20 -5.90 2.67
N LEU A 73 -0.56 -4.81 2.77
CA LEU A 73 -1.55 -4.56 3.80
C LEU A 73 -2.92 -4.36 3.12
N PRO A 74 -3.96 -5.14 3.48
CA PRO A 74 -5.32 -4.99 2.94
C PRO A 74 -6.08 -3.81 3.55
#